data_AF-A0A2D7JK88-F1
#
_entry.id   AF-A0A2D7JK88-F1
#
_cell.length_a   1.000
_cell.length_b   1.000
_cell.length_c   1.000
_cell.angle_alpha   90.00
_cell.angle_beta   90.00
_cell.angle_gamma   90.00
#
_symmetry.space_group_name_H-M   'P 1'
#
loop_
_entity.id
_entity.type
_entity.pdbx_description
1 polymer ?
#
loop_
_entity_poly.entity_id
_entity_poly.type
_entity_poly.pdbx_seq_one_letter_code
_entity_poly.pdbx_strand_id
1 'polypeptide(L)'
;MALPQDPASLNAAAAWQPDLILTLMTVDEIAAKGVTNAVTDVAKLVTDWRHAPIIDYGVPGPAFEAAWPALSTDLHQLIDDGKRVLIHCHGGIGRSGLISARLLVDRGLSPAAAVAAVRSVRPGAIETAEQEHSLTAYAAQK
;
A
#
# COMPACT_ATOMS: atom_id res chain seq x y z
N MET A 1 4.95 3.22 3.35
CA MET A 1 5.50 3.71 4.64
C MET A 1 5.08 2.76 5.76
N ALA A 2 5.80 2.70 6.90
CA ALA A 2 5.31 2.02 8.11
C ALA A 2 4.14 2.81 8.72
N LEU A 3 3.29 2.18 9.52
CA LEU A 3 2.27 2.88 10.30
C LEU A 3 2.96 3.80 11.34
N PRO A 4 2.73 5.13 11.29
CA PRO A 4 3.16 6.05 12.34
C PRO A 4 2.50 5.71 13.68
N GLN A 5 3.30 5.55 14.73
CA GLN A 5 2.82 5.20 16.08
C GLN A 5 3.29 6.19 17.15
N ASP A 6 4.00 7.24 16.74
CA ASP A 6 4.50 8.30 17.61
C ASP A 6 4.28 9.68 16.94
N PRO A 7 4.28 10.78 17.70
CA PRO A 7 4.02 12.11 17.16
C PRO A 7 5.00 12.54 16.06
N ALA A 8 6.27 12.13 16.13
CA ALA A 8 7.27 12.54 15.14
C ALA A 8 7.02 11.85 13.80
N SER A 9 6.74 10.54 13.81
CA SER A 9 6.39 9.81 12.59
C SER A 9 5.05 10.27 12.00
N LEU A 10 4.07 10.62 12.84
CA LEU A 10 2.78 11.15 12.37
C LEU A 10 2.96 12.53 11.72
N ASN A 11 3.73 13.43 12.35
CA ASN A 11 4.04 14.74 11.79
C ASN A 11 4.84 14.65 10.49
N ALA A 12 5.75 13.68 10.37
CA ALA A 12 6.46 13.43 9.11
C ALA A 12 5.51 12.98 7.99
N ALA A 13 4.55 12.10 8.30
CA ALA A 13 3.50 11.70 7.36
C ALA A 13 2.63 12.89 6.94
N ALA A 14 2.23 13.74 7.90
CA ALA A 14 1.44 14.94 7.64
C ALA A 14 2.20 15.99 6.81
N ALA A 15 3.50 16.20 7.08
CA ALA A 15 4.34 17.14 6.35
C ALA A 15 4.56 16.72 4.88
N TRP A 16 4.49 15.41 4.61
CA TRP A 16 4.44 14.90 3.24
C TRP A 16 3.13 15.23 2.52
N GLN A 17 2.11 15.70 3.25
CA GLN A 17 0.81 16.21 2.78
C GLN A 17 0.12 15.25 1.78
N PRO A 18 -0.11 13.99 2.16
CA PRO A 18 -0.83 13.05 1.29
C PRO A 18 -2.18 13.63 0.86
N ASP A 19 -2.57 13.36 -0.38
CA ASP A 19 -3.93 13.64 -0.87
C ASP A 19 -4.85 12.43 -0.63
N LEU A 20 -4.28 11.22 -0.62
CA LEU A 20 -4.98 9.97 -0.28
C LEU A 20 -4.10 9.08 0.60
N ILE A 21 -4.73 8.40 1.56
CA ILE A 21 -4.09 7.33 2.35
C ILE A 21 -4.81 6.00 2.14
N LEU A 22 -4.04 4.98 1.75
CA LEU A 22 -4.49 3.60 1.61
C LEU A 22 -3.94 2.73 2.75
N THR A 23 -4.84 2.26 3.61
CA THR A 23 -4.52 1.32 4.70
C THR A 23 -4.72 -0.12 4.26
N LEU A 24 -3.69 -0.95 4.39
CA LEU A 24 -3.71 -2.36 4.00
C LEU A 24 -3.86 -3.35 5.16
N MET A 25 -3.83 -2.88 6.40
CA MET A 25 -3.96 -3.75 7.58
C MET A 25 -5.40 -4.24 7.73
N THR A 26 -5.61 -5.48 8.15
CA THR A 26 -6.97 -5.97 8.44
C THR A 26 -7.48 -5.40 9.77
N VAL A 27 -8.80 -5.36 9.97
CA VAL A 27 -9.38 -4.89 11.26
C VAL A 27 -8.89 -5.76 12.42
N ASP A 28 -8.83 -7.08 12.23
CA ASP A 28 -8.34 -8.02 13.24
C ASP A 28 -6.86 -7.78 13.57
N GLU A 29 -6.02 -7.51 12.57
CA GLU A 29 -4.62 -7.18 12.78
C GLU A 29 -4.46 -5.87 13.57
N ILE A 30 -5.24 -4.85 13.21
CA ILE A 30 -5.22 -3.54 13.88
C ILE A 30 -5.59 -3.70 15.37
N ALA A 31 -6.66 -4.45 15.65
CA ALA A 31 -7.12 -4.71 17.00
C ALA A 31 -6.09 -5.55 17.79
N ALA A 32 -5.60 -6.64 17.21
CA ALA A 32 -4.65 -7.55 17.86
C ALA A 32 -3.31 -6.87 18.20
N LYS A 33 -2.88 -5.89 17.39
CA LYS A 33 -1.65 -5.12 17.64
C LYS A 33 -1.87 -3.89 18.53
N GLY A 34 -3.12 -3.55 18.88
CA GLY A 34 -3.44 -2.38 19.71
C GLY A 34 -3.16 -1.04 19.03
N VAL A 35 -3.18 -0.99 17.69
CA VAL A 35 -2.80 0.20 16.91
C VAL A 35 -4.01 0.95 16.32
N THR A 36 -5.21 0.71 16.84
CA THR A 36 -6.45 1.36 16.39
C THR A 36 -6.35 2.89 16.38
N ASN A 37 -5.78 3.47 17.45
CA ASN A 37 -5.60 4.93 17.54
C ASN A 37 -4.61 5.43 16.48
N ALA A 38 -3.50 4.74 16.28
CA ALA A 38 -2.51 5.09 15.26
C ALA A 38 -3.10 5.08 13.85
N VAL A 39 -3.87 4.04 13.48
CA VAL A 39 -4.57 4.00 12.18
C VAL A 39 -5.59 5.14 12.07
N THR A 40 -6.32 5.42 13.15
CA THR A 40 -7.32 6.49 13.19
C THR A 40 -6.66 7.87 13.00
N ASP A 41 -5.52 8.12 13.64
CA ASP A 41 -4.81 9.39 13.54
C ASP A 41 -4.21 9.60 12.17
N VAL A 42 -3.71 8.54 11.54
CA VAL A 42 -3.25 8.56 10.15
C VAL A 42 -4.40 8.82 9.19
N ALA A 43 -5.54 8.16 9.38
CA ALA A 43 -6.72 8.35 8.53
C ALA A 43 -7.23 9.81 8.56
N LYS A 44 -7.12 10.50 9.70
CA LYS A 44 -7.50 11.91 9.86
C LYS A 44 -6.59 12.90 9.12
N LEU A 45 -5.43 12.47 8.63
CA LEU A 45 -4.51 13.36 7.90
C LEU A 45 -5.04 13.78 6.53
N VAL A 46 -6.03 13.05 6.01
CA VAL A 46 -6.60 13.27 4.67
C VAL A 46 -8.11 13.19 4.71
N THR A 47 -8.76 13.83 3.75
CA THR A 47 -10.20 13.66 3.51
C THR A 47 -10.50 12.37 2.75
N ASP A 48 -9.58 11.93 1.89
CA ASP A 48 -9.71 10.69 1.13
C ASP A 48 -8.88 9.56 1.76
N TRP A 49 -9.49 8.83 2.67
CA TRP A 49 -8.92 7.63 3.27
C TRP A 49 -9.63 6.38 2.75
N ARG A 50 -8.85 5.37 2.36
CA ARG A 50 -9.35 4.10 1.83
C ARG A 50 -8.78 2.91 2.59
N HIS A 51 -9.61 1.90 2.76
CA HIS A 51 -9.24 0.64 3.41
C HIS A 51 -9.31 -0.51 2.42
N ALA A 52 -8.17 -1.16 2.16
CA ALA A 52 -8.07 -2.29 1.24
C ALA A 52 -7.27 -3.42 1.93
N PRO A 53 -7.91 -4.18 2.83
CA PRO A 53 -7.22 -5.09 3.74
C PRO A 53 -6.53 -6.26 3.02
N ILE A 54 -5.30 -6.55 3.44
CA ILE A 54 -4.49 -7.70 3.02
C ILE A 54 -3.93 -8.37 4.27
N ILE A 55 -4.15 -9.69 4.39
CA ILE A 55 -3.65 -10.51 5.50
C ILE A 55 -2.13 -10.39 5.61
N ASP A 56 -1.61 -10.31 6.84
CA ASP A 56 -0.17 -10.13 7.09
C ASP A 56 0.68 -11.19 6.37
N TYR A 57 1.80 -10.76 5.79
CA TYR A 57 2.65 -11.55 4.87
C TYR A 57 2.00 -12.12 3.60
N GLY A 58 0.69 -11.99 3.44
CA GLY A 58 -0.06 -12.52 2.31
C GLY A 58 -0.08 -11.62 1.09
N VAL A 59 -1.00 -11.96 0.19
CA VAL A 59 -1.28 -11.30 -1.09
C VAL A 59 -2.74 -10.83 -1.12
N PRO A 60 -3.11 -9.91 -2.02
CA PRO A 60 -4.50 -9.55 -2.27
C PRO A 60 -5.46 -10.74 -2.33
N GLY A 61 -6.48 -10.73 -1.48
CA GLY A 61 -7.54 -11.74 -1.47
C GLY A 61 -8.70 -11.39 -2.41
N PRO A 62 -9.70 -12.26 -2.56
CA PRO A 62 -10.79 -12.08 -3.54
C PRO A 62 -11.55 -10.75 -3.42
N ALA A 63 -11.82 -10.28 -2.19
CA ALA A 63 -12.49 -9.00 -1.99
C ALA A 63 -11.64 -7.80 -2.43
N PHE A 64 -10.32 -7.87 -2.20
CA PHE A 64 -9.38 -6.87 -2.71
C PHE A 64 -9.36 -6.89 -4.23
N GLU A 65 -9.24 -8.08 -4.83
CA GLU A 65 -9.19 -8.24 -6.28
C GLU A 65 -10.46 -7.73 -6.98
N ALA A 66 -11.64 -8.00 -6.39
CA ALA A 66 -12.91 -7.49 -6.90
C ALA A 66 -12.99 -5.94 -6.87
N ALA A 67 -12.39 -5.30 -5.85
CA ALA A 67 -12.36 -3.86 -5.72
C ALA A 67 -11.21 -3.19 -6.50
N TRP A 68 -10.19 -3.96 -6.88
CA TRP A 68 -8.96 -3.43 -7.46
C TRP A 68 -9.17 -2.60 -8.73
N PRO A 69 -9.98 -2.99 -9.73
CA PRO A 69 -10.10 -2.22 -10.97
C PRO A 69 -10.57 -0.77 -10.76
N ALA A 70 -11.54 -0.56 -9.85
CA ALA A 70 -12.01 0.78 -9.51
C ALA A 70 -10.96 1.54 -8.68
N LEU A 71 -10.42 0.88 -7.64
CA LEU A 71 -9.42 1.48 -6.77
C LEU A 71 -8.16 1.89 -7.56
N SER A 72 -7.63 1.02 -8.42
CA SER A 72 -6.42 1.30 -9.20
C SER A 72 -6.66 2.45 -10.18
N THR A 73 -7.82 2.51 -10.82
CA THR A 73 -8.20 3.63 -11.70
C THR A 73 -8.14 4.96 -10.95
N ASP A 74 -8.76 5.05 -9.77
CA ASP A 74 -8.74 6.26 -8.94
C ASP A 74 -7.30 6.61 -8.48
N LEU A 75 -6.52 5.63 -8.05
CA LEU A 75 -5.12 5.82 -7.64
C LEU A 75 -4.25 6.32 -8.81
N HIS A 76 -4.44 5.79 -10.02
CA HIS A 76 -3.72 6.23 -11.20
C HIS A 76 -4.08 7.66 -11.57
N GLN A 77 -5.36 8.01 -11.58
CA GLN A 77 -5.83 9.36 -11.86
C GLN A 77 -5.23 10.37 -10.89
N LEU A 78 -5.25 10.08 -9.58
CA LEU A 78 -4.62 10.93 -8.56
C LEU A 78 -3.13 11.16 -8.88
N ILE A 79 -2.38 10.09 -9.13
CA ILE A 79 -0.94 10.22 -9.43
C ILE A 79 -0.71 11.03 -10.72
N ASP A 80 -1.54 10.84 -11.75
CA ASP A 80 -1.44 11.58 -13.01
C ASP A 80 -1.77 13.07 -12.85
N ASP A 81 -2.66 13.40 -11.90
CA ASP A 81 -2.96 14.77 -11.47
C ASP A 81 -1.88 15.38 -10.54
N GLY A 82 -0.77 14.68 -10.34
CA GLY A 82 0.33 15.11 -9.47
C GLY A 82 0.03 15.00 -7.98
N LYS A 83 -1.00 14.24 -7.61
CA LYS A 83 -1.41 14.00 -6.22
C LYS A 83 -0.58 12.93 -5.55
N ARG A 84 -0.57 12.97 -4.22
CA ARG A 84 0.26 12.13 -3.37
C ARG A 84 -0.54 11.02 -2.73
N VAL A 85 -0.30 9.79 -3.18
CA VAL A 85 -0.89 8.56 -2.61
C VAL A 85 0.08 7.96 -1.61
N LEU A 86 -0.33 7.88 -0.34
CA LEU A 86 0.41 7.19 0.72
C LEU A 86 -0.18 5.79 0.95
N ILE A 87 0.63 4.75 0.78
CA ILE A 87 0.24 3.37 1.05
C ILE A 87 0.99 2.86 2.29
N HIS A 88 0.25 2.26 3.23
CA HIS A 88 0.85 1.65 4.41
C HIS A 88 0.18 0.32 4.81
N CYS A 89 0.99 -0.57 5.38
CA CYS A 89 0.54 -1.72 6.16
C CYS A 89 0.99 -1.47 7.61
N HIS A 90 1.44 -2.50 8.34
CA HIS A 90 2.05 -2.30 9.64
C HIS A 90 3.50 -1.78 9.52
N GLY A 91 4.42 -2.61 9.01
CA GLY A 91 5.86 -2.26 8.90
C GLY A 91 6.23 -1.47 7.64
N GLY A 92 5.33 -1.38 6.65
CA GLY A 92 5.59 -0.69 5.39
C GLY A 92 6.67 -1.32 4.53
N ILE A 93 6.77 -2.65 4.53
CA ILE A 93 7.79 -3.42 3.82
C ILE A 93 7.12 -4.33 2.77
N GLY A 94 6.43 -5.39 3.19
CA GLY A 94 5.85 -6.38 2.28
C GLY A 94 4.63 -5.88 1.51
N ARG A 95 3.46 -5.85 2.17
CA ARG A 95 2.17 -5.53 1.54
C ARG A 95 2.14 -4.15 0.86
N SER A 96 2.70 -3.12 1.51
CA SER A 96 2.80 -1.80 0.88
C SER A 96 3.72 -1.80 -0.34
N GLY A 97 4.84 -2.53 -0.27
CA GLY A 97 5.75 -2.69 -1.39
C GLY A 97 5.08 -3.44 -2.55
N LEU A 98 4.31 -4.48 -2.24
CA LEU A 98 3.54 -5.27 -3.21
C LEU A 98 2.55 -4.39 -3.98
N ILE A 99 1.71 -3.62 -3.29
CA ILE A 99 0.72 -2.75 -3.96
C ILE A 99 1.41 -1.61 -4.73
N SER A 100 2.51 -1.06 -4.21
CA SER A 100 3.31 -0.07 -4.94
C SER A 100 3.89 -0.65 -6.24
N ALA A 101 4.41 -1.88 -6.19
CA ALA A 101 4.91 -2.58 -7.37
C ALA A 101 3.77 -2.91 -8.35
N ARG A 102 2.58 -3.26 -7.86
CA ARG A 102 1.39 -3.50 -8.69
C ARG A 102 1.01 -2.27 -9.51
N LEU A 103 1.01 -1.08 -8.91
CA LEU A 103 0.79 0.19 -9.61
C LEU A 103 1.89 0.49 -10.66
N LEU A 104 3.13 0.10 -10.40
CA LEU A 104 4.21 0.23 -11.39
C LEU A 104 4.03 -0.73 -12.57
N VAL A 105 3.58 -1.96 -12.31
CA VAL A 105 3.19 -2.91 -13.36
C VAL A 105 2.04 -2.36 -14.19
N ASP A 106 1.06 -1.72 -13.55
CA ASP A 106 -0.04 -1.05 -14.25
C ASP A 106 0.46 0.08 -15.17
N ARG A 107 1.59 0.71 -14.83
CA ARG A 107 2.27 1.73 -15.65
C ARG A 107 3.30 1.16 -16.64
N GLY A 108 3.31 -0.15 -16.86
CA GLY A 108 4.06 -0.81 -17.93
C GLY A 108 5.43 -1.37 -17.54
N LEU A 109 5.79 -1.36 -16.26
CA LEU A 109 6.98 -2.08 -15.81
C LEU A 109 6.71 -3.59 -15.79
N SER A 110 7.73 -4.39 -16.10
CA SER A 110 7.66 -5.83 -15.82
C SER A 110 7.63 -6.08 -14.30
N PRO A 111 7.06 -7.20 -13.82
CA PRO A 111 7.05 -7.54 -12.40
C PRO A 111 8.43 -7.44 -11.74
N ALA A 112 9.47 -7.99 -12.40
CA ALA A 112 10.84 -7.93 -11.90
C ALA A 112 11.38 -6.48 -11.82
N ALA A 113 11.09 -5.64 -12.82
CA ALA A 113 11.49 -4.24 -12.81
C ALA A 113 10.75 -3.44 -11.73
N ALA A 114 9.46 -3.71 -11.52
CA ALA A 114 8.67 -3.08 -10.46
C ALA A 114 9.19 -3.46 -9.06
N VAL A 115 9.49 -4.74 -8.82
CA VAL A 115 10.11 -5.21 -7.57
C VAL A 115 11.44 -4.50 -7.32
N ALA A 116 12.31 -4.45 -8.34
CA ALA A 116 13.61 -3.79 -8.24
C ALA A 116 13.47 -2.29 -7.94
N ALA A 117 12.53 -1.60 -8.61
CA ALA A 117 12.25 -0.18 -8.38
C ALA A 117 11.73 0.10 -6.96
N VAL A 118 10.84 -0.74 -6.42
CA VAL A 118 10.38 -0.58 -5.04
C VAL A 118 11.51 -0.86 -4.05
N ARG A 119 12.32 -1.90 -4.27
CA ARG A 119 13.44 -2.27 -3.40
C ARG A 119 14.58 -1.25 -3.40
N SER A 120 14.79 -0.51 -4.49
CA SER A 120 15.80 0.55 -4.54
C SER A 120 15.49 1.72 -3.58
N VAL A 121 14.20 1.99 -3.34
CA VAL A 121 13.73 3.03 -2.40
C VAL A 121 13.52 2.45 -1.00
N ARG A 122 13.03 1.20 -0.90
CA ARG A 122 12.75 0.50 0.36
C ARG A 122 13.42 -0.88 0.34
N PRO A 123 14.69 -0.99 0.76
CA PRO A 123 15.37 -2.28 0.84
C PRO A 123 14.56 -3.31 1.65
N GLY A 124 14.45 -4.53 1.11
CA GLY A 124 13.67 -5.61 1.73
C GLY A 124 12.15 -5.57 1.46
N ALA A 125 11.63 -4.57 0.73
CA ALA A 125 10.23 -4.54 0.34
C ALA A 125 9.83 -5.77 -0.50
N ILE A 126 8.56 -6.17 -0.38
CA ILE A 126 8.02 -7.41 -0.96
C ILE A 126 8.72 -8.60 -0.31
N GLU A 127 8.14 -9.07 0.80
CA GLU A 127 8.84 -9.88 1.82
C GLU A 127 8.80 -11.38 1.51
N THR A 128 7.83 -11.85 0.72
CA THR A 128 7.65 -13.28 0.47
C THR A 128 7.69 -13.60 -1.01
N ALA A 129 8.14 -14.82 -1.33
CA ALA A 129 8.12 -15.34 -2.70
C ALA A 129 6.69 -15.39 -3.27
N GLU A 130 5.69 -15.61 -2.41
CA GLU A 130 4.27 -15.56 -2.79
C GLU A 130 3.86 -14.17 -3.28
N GLN A 131 4.32 -13.11 -2.62
CA GLN A 131 4.07 -11.73 -3.07
C GLN A 131 4.71 -11.45 -4.43
N GLU A 132 5.97 -11.88 -4.65
CA GLU A 132 6.62 -11.75 -5.97
C GLU A 132 5.89 -12.55 -7.05
N HIS A 133 5.46 -13.77 -6.74
CA HIS A 133 4.71 -14.62 -7.68
C HIS A 133 3.36 -14.01 -8.02
N SER A 134 2.66 -13.41 -7.04
CA SER A 134 1.37 -12.75 -7.27
C SER A 134 1.46 -11.59 -8.25
N LEU A 135 2.57 -10.83 -8.25
CA LEU A 135 2.80 -9.77 -9.26
C LEU A 135 2.95 -10.34 -10.67
N THR A 136 3.64 -11.48 -10.78
CA THR A 136 3.82 -12.17 -12.06
C THR A 136 2.48 -12.69 -12.58
N ALA A 137 1.69 -13.32 -11.70
CA ALA A 137 0.34 -13.78 -12.04
C ALA A 137 -0.58 -12.62 -12.42
N TYR A 138 -0.49 -11.48 -11.73
CA TYR A 138 -1.26 -10.29 -12.04
C TYR A 138 -0.91 -9.71 -13.41
N ALA A 139 0.39 -9.56 -13.72
CA ALA A 139 0.83 -9.01 -15.00
C ALA A 139 0.40 -9.85 -16.20
N ALA A 140 0.20 -11.17 -16.02
CA ALA A 140 -0.28 -12.07 -17.06
C ALA A 140 -1.79 -11.96 -17.34
N GLN A 141 -2.56 -11.30 -16.47
CA GLN A 141 -4.01 -11.16 -16.56
C GLN A 141 -4.45 -9.77 -17.08
N LYS A 142 -3.49 -8.89 -17.36
CA LYS A 142 -3.70 -7.53 -17.84
C LYS A 142 -3.61 -7.46 -19.36
#